data_AF-A0A521PH18-F1
#
_entry.id   AF-A0A521PH18-F1
#
_cell.length_a   1.000
_cell.length_b   1.000
_cell.length_c   1.000
_cell.angle_alpha   90.00
_cell.angle_beta   90.00
_cell.angle_gamma   90.00
#
_symmetry.space_group_name_H-M   'P 1'
#
loop_
_entity.id
_entity.type
_entity.pdbx_description
1 polymer ?
#
loop_
_entity_poly.entity_id
_entity_poly.type
_entity_poly.pdbx_seq_one_letter_code
_entity_poly.pdbx_strand_id
1 'polypeptide(L)' 'MRILTLAVAACAAASLAACNSPADKQAEAKADALESQAAATPSEPQEKALNAQADAVEQQAGNADGGATTANTPDTSPSK' A
#
# COMPACT_ATOMS: atom_id res chain seq x y z
N MET A 1 -16.65 -21.56 -14.86
CA MET A 1 -16.85 -21.00 -13.50
C MET A 1 -15.51 -20.46 -13.02
N ARG A 2 -15.19 -19.23 -13.42
CA ARG A 2 -14.03 -18.47 -12.94
C ARG A 2 -14.57 -17.58 -11.83
N ILE A 3 -14.48 -18.08 -10.60
CA ILE A 3 -14.70 -17.31 -9.38
C ILE A 3 -13.61 -16.21 -9.45
N LEU A 4 -13.85 -14.92 -9.73
CA LEU A 4 -14.82 -13.97 -9.19
C LEU A 4 -14.79 -13.91 -7.66
N THR A 5 -13.58 -13.84 -7.10
CA THR A 5 -13.30 -13.17 -5.82
C THR A 5 -12.61 -11.85 -6.19
N LEU A 6 -13.35 -10.77 -6.46
CA LEU A 6 -13.68 -9.76 -5.44
C LEU A 6 -12.48 -9.46 -4.52
N ALA A 7 -11.43 -8.85 -5.09
CA ALA A 7 -10.48 -8.02 -4.34
C ALA A 7 -11.08 -6.63 -4.09
N VAL A 8 -12.30 -6.60 -3.55
CA VAL A 8 -12.96 -5.39 -3.07
C VAL A 8 -13.05 -5.55 -1.56
N ALA A 9 -12.02 -5.12 -0.86
CA ALA A 9 -12.15 -4.60 0.50
C ALA A 9 -10.80 -4.04 0.99
N ALA A 10 -10.85 -2.74 1.28
CA ALA A 10 -9.99 -2.03 2.24
C ALA A 10 -8.83 -1.17 1.72
N CYS A 11 -9.07 -0.37 0.68
CA CYS A 11 -8.47 0.98 0.56
C CYS A 11 -8.97 1.97 1.65
N ALA A 12 -9.33 1.49 2.85
CA ALA A 12 -10.11 2.27 3.81
C ALA A 12 -9.30 2.81 5.01
N ALA A 13 -7.97 2.80 4.96
CA ALA A 13 -7.15 3.33 6.05
C ALA A 13 -5.98 4.23 5.60
N ALA A 14 -5.98 4.71 4.36
CA ALA A 14 -5.33 5.98 4.06
C ALA A 14 -6.25 7.06 4.65
N SER A 15 -6.01 7.37 5.92
CA SER A 15 -6.69 8.39 6.70
C SER A 15 -6.58 9.79 6.07
N LEU A 16 -7.39 10.01 5.03
CA LEU A 16 -8.05 11.22 4.52
C LEU A 16 -7.39 12.61 4.60
N ALA A 17 -6.12 12.77 4.99
CA ALA A 17 -5.56 14.10 5.28
C ALA A 17 -4.03 14.26 5.11
N ALA A 18 -3.29 13.25 4.67
CA ALA A 18 -1.84 13.39 4.42
C ALA A 18 -1.48 12.63 3.14
N CYS A 19 -0.76 13.15 2.15
CA CYS A 19 -0.54 14.50 1.66
C CYS A 19 -0.54 14.34 0.13
N ASN A 20 -1.01 15.31 -0.65
CA ASN A 20 -0.99 15.22 -2.13
C ASN A 20 0.43 15.48 -2.68
N SER A 21 1.44 14.84 -2.09
CA SER A 21 2.84 15.15 -2.35
C SER A 21 3.28 14.57 -3.71
N PRO A 22 4.17 15.24 -4.44
CA PRO A 22 4.73 14.68 -5.68
C PRO A 22 5.48 13.36 -5.48
N ALA A 23 5.93 13.06 -4.27
CA ALA A 23 6.64 11.84 -3.93
C ALA A 23 5.66 10.65 -3.86
N ASP A 24 4.51 10.83 -3.21
CA ASP A 24 3.48 9.79 -3.13
C ASP A 24 2.95 9.47 -4.51
N LYS A 25 2.66 10.48 -5.33
CA LYS A 25 2.21 10.27 -6.72
C LYS A 25 3.21 9.46 -7.57
N GLN A 26 4.51 9.62 -7.32
CA GLN A 26 5.54 8.86 -8.04
C GLN A 26 5.63 7.42 -7.54
N ALA A 27 5.45 7.21 -6.24
CA ALA A 27 5.40 5.87 -5.67
C ALA A 27 4.16 5.10 -6.12
N GLU A 28 2.99 5.74 -6.08
CA GLU A 28 1.72 5.23 -6.62
C GLU A 28 1.86 4.83 -8.09
N ALA A 29 2.36 5.74 -8.95
CA ALA A 29 2.53 5.44 -10.37
C ALA A 29 3.53 4.28 -10.63
N LYS A 30 4.51 4.10 -9.73
CA LYS A 30 5.45 2.98 -9.82
C LYS A 30 4.82 1.67 -9.36
N ALA A 31 4.02 1.69 -8.30
CA ALA A 31 3.25 0.53 -7.83
C ALA A 31 2.25 0.08 -8.92
N ASP A 32 1.47 1.01 -9.47
CA ASP A 32 0.53 0.75 -10.59
C ASP A 32 1.21 0.07 -11.78
N ALA A 33 2.42 0.53 -12.15
CA ALA A 33 3.15 -0.06 -13.26
C ALA A 33 3.62 -1.50 -12.96
N LEU A 34 3.95 -1.81 -11.71
CA LEU A 34 4.33 -3.15 -11.27
C LEU A 34 3.11 -4.07 -11.23
N GLU A 35 1.98 -3.61 -10.71
CA GLU A 35 0.72 -4.37 -10.70
C GLU A 35 0.20 -4.62 -12.12
N SER A 36 0.28 -3.64 -13.02
CA SER A 36 -0.10 -3.84 -14.41
C SER A 36 0.78 -4.88 -15.12
N GLN A 37 2.08 -4.95 -14.77
CA GLN A 37 2.97 -6.01 -15.27
C GLN A 37 2.62 -7.37 -14.64
N ALA A 38 2.24 -7.39 -13.36
CA ALA A 38 1.78 -8.59 -12.69
C ALA A 38 0.52 -9.15 -13.34
N ALA A 39 -0.47 -8.30 -13.61
CA ALA A 39 -1.71 -8.66 -14.28
C ALA A 39 -1.51 -9.14 -15.73
N ALA A 40 -0.42 -8.71 -16.38
CA ALA A 40 -0.09 -9.11 -17.75
C ALA A 40 0.72 -10.41 -17.83
N THR A 41 1.33 -10.88 -16.73
CA THR A 41 2.12 -12.11 -16.76
C THR A 41 1.23 -13.36 -16.62
N PRO A 42 1.46 -14.42 -17.42
CA PRO A 42 0.74 -15.69 -17.28
C PRO A 42 1.33 -16.60 -16.18
N SER A 43 2.34 -16.13 -15.44
CA SER A 43 3.09 -16.93 -14.46
C SER A 43 2.78 -16.46 -13.05
N GLU A 44 2.09 -17.30 -12.28
CA GLU A 44 1.71 -17.00 -10.89
C GLU A 44 2.92 -16.65 -9.99
N PRO A 45 4.09 -17.32 -10.06
CA PRO A 45 5.26 -16.91 -9.29
C PRO A 45 5.78 -15.51 -9.66
N GLN A 46 5.71 -15.14 -10.94
CA GLN A 46 6.13 -13.81 -11.40
C GLN A 46 5.12 -12.74 -11.00
N GLU A 47 3.83 -13.04 -11.07
CA GLU A 47 2.75 -12.17 -10.61
C GLU A 47 2.96 -11.82 -9.13
N LYS A 48 3.16 -12.84 -8.27
CA LYS A 48 3.42 -12.61 -6.83
C LYS A 48 4.69 -11.79 -6.58
N ALA A 49 5.75 -12.02 -7.35
CA ALA A 49 6.99 -11.26 -7.20
C ALA A 49 6.83 -9.78 -7.59
N LEU A 50 6.01 -9.49 -8.61
CA LEU A 50 5.71 -8.14 -9.05
C LEU A 50 4.78 -7.42 -8.06
N ASN A 51 3.74 -8.10 -7.58
CA ASN A 51 2.84 -7.56 -6.54
C ASN A 51 3.59 -7.26 -5.24
N ALA A 52 4.45 -8.17 -4.77
CA ALA A 52 5.25 -7.92 -3.56
C ALA A 52 6.21 -6.72 -3.70
N GLN A 53 6.66 -6.41 -4.93
CA GLN A 53 7.45 -5.21 -5.20
C GLN A 53 6.57 -3.95 -5.19
N ALA A 54 5.34 -4.02 -5.70
CA ALA A 54 4.38 -2.92 -5.63
C ALA A 54 4.05 -2.59 -4.16
N ASP A 55 3.71 -3.59 -3.35
CA ASP A 55 3.41 -3.46 -1.92
C ASP A 55 4.56 -2.77 -1.15
N ALA A 56 5.82 -3.14 -1.46
CA ALA A 56 6.97 -2.54 -0.81
C ALA A 56 7.14 -1.06 -1.14
N VAL A 57 6.80 -0.65 -2.38
CA VAL A 57 6.83 0.75 -2.81
C VAL A 57 5.74 1.55 -2.11
N GLU A 58 4.53 1.02 -2.02
CA GLU A 58 3.41 1.66 -1.32
C GLU A 58 3.69 1.80 0.18
N GLN A 59 4.19 0.74 0.82
CA GLN A 59 4.56 0.81 2.24
C GLN A 59 5.68 1.81 2.49
N GLN A 60 6.68 1.88 1.60
CA GLN A 60 7.74 2.88 1.74
C GLN A 60 7.18 4.30 1.60
N ALA A 61 6.24 4.54 0.68
CA ALA A 61 5.58 5.83 0.50
C ALA A 61 4.74 6.20 1.73
N GLY A 62 3.88 5.28 2.19
CA GLY A 62 3.06 5.48 3.38
C GLY A 62 3.87 5.73 4.65
N ASN A 63 5.04 5.10 4.79
CA ASN A 63 5.96 5.36 5.91
C ASN A 63 6.75 6.67 5.72
N ALA A 64 7.08 7.05 4.49
CA ALA A 64 7.82 8.28 4.18
C ALA A 64 6.99 9.55 4.40
N ASP A 65 5.67 9.51 4.21
CA ASP A 65 4.75 10.60 4.53
C ASP A 65 4.45 10.73 6.04
N GLY A 66 5.27 10.10 6.90
CA GLY A 66 5.09 10.13 8.35
C GLY A 66 4.06 9.12 8.83
N GLY A 67 3.92 7.99 8.10
CA GLY A 67 3.08 6.86 8.47
C GLY A 67 3.18 6.59 9.96
N ALA A 68 2.00 6.51 10.59
CA ALA A 68 1.74 6.32 12.00
C ALA A 68 2.36 5.01 12.55
N THR A 69 3.67 4.86 12.46
CA THR A 69 4.44 3.76 13.00
C THR A 69 4.98 4.22 14.34
N THR A 70 4.18 3.92 15.38
CA THR A 70 4.61 3.66 16.76
C THR A 70 5.12 4.79 17.66
N ALA A 71 5.07 6.08 17.28
CA ALA A 71 5.62 7.14 18.15
C ALA A 71 4.63 8.15 18.77
N ASN A 72 3.35 8.15 18.40
CA ASN A 72 2.39 9.19 18.86
C ASN A 72 0.99 8.66 19.24
N THR A 73 0.85 7.42 19.68
CA THR A 73 -0.32 7.07 20.49
C THR A 73 -0.12 7.73 21.85
N PRO A 74 -0.96 8.69 22.29
CA PRO A 74 -0.86 9.21 23.64
C PRO A 74 -0.97 8.04 24.61
N ASP A 75 -0.02 7.93 25.53
CA ASP A 75 -0.15 6.98 26.64
C ASP A 75 -1.39 7.39 27.45
N THR A 76 -2.48 6.65 27.29
CA THR A 76 -3.72 6.85 28.05
C THR A 76 -3.69 6.08 29.37
N SER A 77 -2.54 5.55 29.79
CA SER A 77 -2.41 4.91 31.10
C SER A 77 -2.63 5.96 32.18
N PRO A 78 -3.65 5.83 33.06
CA PRO A 78 -3.75 6.70 34.22
C PRO A 78 -2.57 6.39 35.12
N SER A 79 -1.65 7.34 35.28
CA SER A 79 -0.55 7.24 36.24
C SER A 79 -1.09 6.83 37.60
N LYS A 80 -0.62 5.69 38.11
CA LYS A 80 -0.84 5.28 39.51
C LYS A 80 0.41 5.54 40.32
#